data_AF-A0A942QXU8-F1
#
_entry.id   AF-A0A942QXU8-F1
#
_cell.length_a   1.000
_cell.length_b   1.000
_cell.length_c   1.000
_cell.angle_alpha   90.00
_cell.angle_beta   90.00
_cell.angle_gamma   90.00
#
_symmetry.space_group_name_H-M   'P 1'
#
loop_
_entity.id
_entity.type
_entity.pdbx_description
1 polymer ?
#
loop_
_entity_poly.entity_id
_entity_poly.type
_entity_poly.pdbx_seq_one_letter_code
_entity_poly.pdbx_strand_id
1 'polypeptide(L)'
;MARICNPEGVDGQYMPEQWRVGDRVFYAVTDEQMYVEIFKSGIITERWMARFGGVNSGGFWLWSLLSAAKKGHGEFDFAEVYLAGLLENKSFNYERNRARTNYNDGAGFFRFGNTNNIYNLYDGGNYMWGRAMSLSGFSYGEVRFGSQANELGRDSDADQRAIKNGFNGN
;
A
#
# COMPACT_ATOMS: atom_id res chain seq x y z
N MET A 1 4.44 -5.65 23.35
CA MET A 1 3.04 -5.33 22.98
C MET A 1 3.06 -4.82 21.55
N ALA A 2 2.43 -5.54 20.62
CA ALA A 2 2.19 -5.01 19.28
C ALA A 2 1.20 -3.84 19.39
N ARG A 3 1.49 -2.71 18.75
CA ARG A 3 0.55 -1.59 18.66
C ARG A 3 -0.06 -1.65 17.28
N ILE A 4 -1.37 -1.83 17.22
CA ILE A 4 -2.10 -1.55 15.98
C ILE A 4 -2.02 -0.05 15.77
N CYS A 5 -1.55 0.38 14.60
CA CYS A 5 -1.44 1.79 14.28
C CYS A 5 -2.86 2.34 14.18
N ASN A 6 -3.38 2.90 15.28
CA ASN A 6 -4.64 3.64 15.29
C ASN A 6 -4.38 5.05 15.88
N PRO A 7 -3.68 5.94 15.18
CA PRO A 7 -3.17 7.18 15.75
C PRO A 7 -4.28 8.20 16.06
N GLU A 8 -5.47 8.02 15.48
CA GLU A 8 -6.56 9.01 15.49
C GLU A 8 -7.95 8.39 15.79
N GLY A 9 -8.03 7.10 16.12
CA GLY A 9 -9.30 6.41 16.34
C GLY A 9 -10.02 5.97 15.05
N VAL A 10 -9.47 6.28 13.88
CA VAL A 10 -10.05 6.02 12.55
C VAL A 10 -10.26 4.52 12.31
N ASP A 11 -9.37 3.68 12.83
CA ASP A 11 -9.45 2.22 12.69
C ASP A 11 -10.24 1.55 13.81
N GLY A 12 -10.65 2.30 14.83
CA GLY A 12 -11.34 1.76 16.01
C GLY A 12 -12.69 1.13 15.69
N GLN A 13 -13.37 1.63 14.64
CA GLN A 13 -14.65 1.11 14.15
C GLN A 13 -14.52 -0.24 13.41
N TYR A 14 -13.31 -0.64 13.05
CA TYR A 14 -13.02 -1.82 12.22
C TYR A 14 -12.43 -2.98 13.02
N MET A 15 -12.26 -2.81 14.33
CA MET A 15 -11.87 -3.88 15.24
C MET A 15 -13.13 -4.62 15.73
N PRO A 16 -13.11 -5.96 15.82
CA PRO A 16 -14.22 -6.68 16.44
C PRO A 16 -14.39 -6.19 17.88
N GLU A 17 -15.65 -6.00 18.30
CA GLU A 17 -15.99 -5.50 19.65
C GLU A 17 -15.37 -6.35 20.77
N GLN A 18 -15.09 -7.64 20.51
CA GLN A 18 -14.41 -8.54 21.42
C GLN A 18 -13.54 -9.57 20.68
N TRP A 19 -12.26 -9.64 21.03
CA TRP A 19 -11.35 -10.71 20.61
C TRP A 19 -11.52 -11.94 21.51
N ARG A 20 -11.52 -13.13 20.91
CA ARG A 20 -11.53 -14.41 21.61
C ARG A 20 -10.14 -15.05 21.60
N VAL A 21 -9.88 -15.88 22.61
CA VAL A 21 -8.64 -16.68 22.65
C VAL A 21 -8.65 -17.62 21.45
N GLY A 22 -7.61 -17.53 20.61
CA GLY A 22 -7.47 -18.29 19.37
C GLY A 22 -7.72 -17.47 18.10
N ASP A 23 -8.23 -16.24 18.20
CA ASP A 23 -8.46 -15.39 17.04
C ASP A 23 -7.14 -14.90 16.42
N ARG A 24 -7.10 -14.87 15.09
CA ARG A 24 -5.99 -14.28 14.35
C ARG A 24 -6.07 -12.76 14.44
N VAL A 25 -5.07 -12.15 15.07
CA VAL A 25 -4.99 -10.68 15.21
C VAL A 25 -4.50 -10.01 13.92
N PHE A 26 -3.60 -10.66 13.17
CA PHE A 26 -3.08 -10.15 11.90
C PHE A 26 -2.52 -11.28 11.00
N TYR A 27 -2.37 -10.98 9.72
CA TYR A 27 -1.64 -11.78 8.73
C TYR A 27 -0.19 -11.29 8.66
N ALA A 28 0.76 -12.20 8.89
CA ALA A 28 2.18 -11.90 8.75
C ALA A 28 2.60 -12.04 7.29
N VAL A 29 3.06 -10.94 6.68
CA VAL A 29 3.63 -10.94 5.33
C VAL A 29 5.14 -10.74 5.48
N THR A 30 5.93 -11.71 5.04
CA THR A 30 7.39 -11.61 5.07
C THR A 30 7.89 -10.60 4.03
N ASP A 31 9.09 -10.06 4.23
CA ASP A 31 9.71 -9.17 3.24
C ASP A 31 9.89 -9.85 1.88
N GLU A 32 10.20 -11.15 1.88
CA GLU A 32 10.32 -11.95 0.66
C GLU A 32 8.99 -12.04 -0.10
N GLN A 33 7.89 -12.36 0.58
CA GLN A 33 6.55 -12.40 -0.02
C GLN A 33 6.16 -11.04 -0.61
N MET A 34 6.41 -9.97 0.14
CA MET A 34 6.15 -8.61 -0.31
C MET A 34 6.98 -8.28 -1.56
N TYR A 35 8.29 -8.55 -1.57
CA TYR A 35 9.14 -8.26 -2.72
C TYR A 35 8.79 -9.08 -3.94
N VAL A 36 8.53 -10.38 -3.78
CA VAL A 36 8.08 -11.24 -4.87
C VAL A 36 6.84 -10.64 -5.54
N GLU A 37 5.88 -10.17 -4.75
CA GLU A 37 4.68 -9.56 -5.31
C GLU A 37 4.95 -8.22 -6.00
N ILE A 38 5.74 -7.34 -5.38
CA ILE A 38 6.12 -6.06 -5.99
C ILE A 38 6.84 -6.28 -7.34
N PHE A 39 7.76 -7.25 -7.41
CA PHE A 39 8.48 -7.54 -8.64
C PHE A 39 7.59 -8.18 -9.70
N LYS A 40 6.61 -9.01 -9.31
CA LYS A 40 5.58 -9.53 -10.22
C LYS A 40 4.72 -8.43 -10.82
N SER A 41 4.33 -7.42 -10.02
CA SER A 41 3.64 -6.23 -10.50
C SER A 41 4.51 -5.33 -11.39
N GLY A 42 5.81 -5.59 -11.49
CA GLY A 42 6.75 -4.89 -12.36
C GLY A 42 7.13 -3.50 -11.85
N ILE A 43 8.41 -3.34 -11.48
CA ILE A 43 8.98 -2.04 -11.10
C ILE A 43 9.09 -1.10 -12.31
N ILE A 44 9.07 0.21 -12.04
CA ILE A 44 9.14 1.25 -13.08
C ILE A 44 10.61 1.50 -13.43
N THR A 45 11.15 0.69 -14.35
CA THR A 45 12.57 0.72 -14.71
C THR A 45 13.00 1.99 -15.44
N GLU A 46 12.07 2.70 -16.09
CA GLU A 46 12.30 3.99 -16.76
C GLU A 46 12.86 5.01 -15.78
N ARG A 47 12.46 4.91 -14.50
CA ARG A 47 12.95 5.80 -13.46
C ARG A 47 14.44 5.59 -13.17
N TRP A 48 14.91 4.34 -13.19
CA TRP A 48 16.33 4.03 -13.10
C TRP A 48 17.07 4.50 -14.35
N MET A 49 16.51 4.29 -15.54
CA MET A 49 17.10 4.79 -16.81
C MET A 49 17.27 6.32 -16.82
N ALA A 50 16.31 7.07 -16.27
CA ALA A 50 16.41 8.51 -16.13
C ALA A 50 17.60 8.96 -15.26
N ARG A 51 17.99 8.15 -14.26
CA ARG A 51 19.10 8.47 -13.33
C ARG A 51 20.49 8.23 -13.90
N PHE A 52 20.64 7.34 -14.88
CA PHE A 52 21.95 7.03 -15.49
C PHE A 52 22.48 8.16 -16.39
N GLY A 53 21.67 9.17 -16.70
CA GLY A 53 22.05 10.30 -17.54
C GLY A 53 22.08 9.95 -19.03
N GLY A 54 21.87 10.95 -19.88
CA GLY A 54 21.84 10.79 -21.34
C GLY A 54 20.84 11.72 -22.03
N VAL A 55 20.91 11.79 -23.37
CA VAL A 55 20.08 12.70 -24.20
C VAL A 55 18.58 12.46 -24.00
N ASN A 56 18.18 11.23 -23.63
CA ASN A 56 16.79 10.84 -23.41
C ASN A 56 16.35 10.83 -21.93
N SER A 57 17.21 11.24 -21.00
CA SER A 57 16.94 11.18 -19.55
C SER A 57 15.65 11.91 -19.13
N GLY A 58 15.38 13.08 -19.69
CA GLY A 58 14.13 13.82 -19.44
C GLY A 58 12.89 13.09 -19.96
N GLY A 59 13.01 12.38 -21.10
CA GLY A 59 11.94 11.55 -21.63
C GLY A 59 11.62 10.37 -20.71
N PHE A 60 12.65 9.65 -20.25
CA PHE A 60 12.48 8.55 -19.30
C PHE A 60 11.89 9.01 -17.96
N TRP A 61 12.29 10.19 -17.48
CA TRP A 61 11.70 10.79 -16.28
C TRP A 61 10.19 11.02 -16.44
N LEU A 62 9.76 11.65 -17.54
CA LEU A 62 8.34 11.89 -17.81
C LEU A 62 7.55 10.58 -17.97
N TRP A 63 8.10 9.62 -18.72
CA TRP A 63 7.50 8.29 -18.87
C TRP A 63 7.37 7.57 -17.53
N SER A 64 8.35 7.70 -16.64
CA SER A 64 8.25 7.10 -15.30
C SER A 64 7.07 7.64 -14.48
N LEU A 65 6.76 8.94 -14.60
CA LEU A 65 5.61 9.54 -13.91
C LEU A 65 4.29 9.03 -14.48
N LEU A 66 4.18 8.93 -15.81
CA LEU A 66 2.99 8.38 -16.47
C LEU A 66 2.79 6.89 -16.12
N SER A 67 3.87 6.11 -16.10
CA SER A 67 3.87 4.71 -15.68
C SER A 67 3.42 4.56 -14.22
N ALA A 68 3.90 5.43 -13.32
CA ALA A 68 3.48 5.44 -11.93
C ALA A 68 1.98 5.72 -11.77
N ALA A 69 1.46 6.74 -12.46
CA ALA A 69 0.04 7.05 -12.44
C ALA A 69 -0.82 5.90 -12.98
N LYS A 70 -0.38 5.26 -14.08
CA LYS A 70 -1.09 4.12 -14.67
C LYS A 70 -1.09 2.91 -13.73
N LYS A 71 0.06 2.55 -13.15
CA LYS A 71 0.19 1.40 -12.24
C LYS A 71 -0.58 1.60 -10.94
N GLY A 72 -0.65 2.83 -10.44
CA GLY A 72 -1.44 3.18 -9.25
C GLY A 72 -2.94 2.87 -9.35
N HIS A 73 -3.50 2.77 -10.56
CA HIS A 73 -4.91 2.41 -10.79
C HIS A 73 -5.14 0.92 -11.11
N GLY A 74 -4.17 0.06 -10.85
CA GLY A 74 -4.31 -1.39 -11.11
C GLY A 74 -3.20 -2.22 -10.51
N GLU A 75 -2.04 -2.28 -11.17
CA GLU A 75 -0.97 -3.23 -10.80
C GLU A 75 -0.33 -2.95 -9.43
N PHE A 76 -0.40 -1.71 -8.95
CA PHE A 76 0.05 -1.32 -7.61
C PHE A 76 -1.10 -1.12 -6.61
N ASP A 77 -2.30 -1.59 -6.95
CA ASP A 77 -3.41 -1.69 -5.99
C ASP A 77 -3.25 -2.95 -5.12
N PHE A 78 -2.17 -2.98 -4.33
CA PHE A 78 -1.77 -4.15 -3.55
C PHE A 78 -2.80 -4.59 -2.50
N ALA A 79 -3.69 -3.68 -2.09
CA ALA A 79 -4.83 -4.00 -1.26
C ALA A 79 -5.75 -5.02 -1.96
N GLU A 80 -6.16 -4.73 -3.20
CA GLU A 80 -7.06 -5.59 -3.96
C GLU A 80 -6.36 -6.80 -4.60
N VAL A 81 -5.17 -6.59 -5.19
CA VAL A 81 -4.52 -7.63 -6.02
C VAL A 81 -3.79 -8.70 -5.20
N TYR A 82 -3.37 -8.39 -3.97
CA TYR A 82 -2.57 -9.30 -3.15
C TYR A 82 -3.16 -9.51 -1.76
N LEU A 83 -3.31 -8.45 -0.96
CA LEU A 83 -3.67 -8.57 0.45
C LEU A 83 -5.08 -9.13 0.65
N ALA A 84 -6.04 -8.70 -0.17
CA ALA A 84 -7.39 -9.27 -0.17
C ALA A 84 -7.42 -10.77 -0.52
N GLY A 85 -6.42 -11.27 -1.26
CA GLY A 85 -6.24 -12.69 -1.56
C GLY A 85 -5.78 -13.53 -0.36
N LEU A 86 -5.18 -12.90 0.65
CA LEU A 86 -4.72 -13.57 1.87
C LEU A 86 -5.83 -13.72 2.92
N LEU A 87 -6.93 -12.98 2.78
CA LEU A 87 -8.02 -12.97 3.75
C LEU A 87 -8.83 -14.27 3.68
N GLU A 88 -8.92 -14.98 4.81
CA GLU A 88 -9.74 -16.20 4.93
C GLU A 88 -11.24 -15.88 4.92
N ASN A 89 -11.64 -14.76 5.53
CA ASN A 89 -13.02 -14.27 5.58
C ASN A 89 -13.11 -12.89 4.92
N LYS A 90 -13.47 -12.87 3.64
CA LYS A 90 -13.68 -11.63 2.89
C LYS A 90 -14.96 -10.95 3.37
N SER A 91 -14.85 -9.94 4.24
CA SER A 91 -15.98 -9.09 4.59
C SER A 91 -16.15 -7.99 3.54
N PHE A 92 -17.24 -8.06 2.77
CA PHE A 92 -17.56 -7.09 1.73
C PHE A 92 -18.45 -5.96 2.28
N ASN A 93 -18.21 -4.72 1.86
CA ASN A 93 -19.13 -3.62 2.10
C ASN A 93 -20.32 -3.70 1.13
N TYR A 94 -21.44 -4.30 1.55
CA TYR A 94 -22.66 -4.41 0.73
C TYR A 94 -23.51 -3.12 0.71
N GLU A 95 -23.12 -2.04 1.40
CA GLU A 95 -23.97 -0.85 1.60
C GLU A 95 -23.90 0.23 0.51
N ARG A 96 -23.09 0.10 -0.54
CA ARG A 96 -23.11 1.07 -1.65
C ARG A 96 -23.05 0.38 -2.99
N ASN A 97 -24.09 0.60 -3.80
CA ASN A 97 -24.13 0.41 -5.26
C ASN A 97 -22.93 1.08 -5.95
N ARG A 98 -21.74 0.50 -5.84
CA ARG A 98 -20.53 0.88 -6.57
C ARG A 98 -19.99 -0.39 -7.21
N ALA A 99 -19.77 -0.35 -8.51
CA ALA A 99 -19.37 -1.46 -9.36
C ALA A 99 -17.93 -1.97 -9.13
N ARG A 100 -17.37 -1.76 -7.92
CA ARG A 100 -16.06 -2.25 -7.49
C ARG A 100 -16.21 -2.81 -6.08
N THR A 101 -15.71 -4.02 -5.89
CA THR A 101 -15.85 -4.81 -4.68
C THR A 101 -15.04 -4.18 -3.55
N ASN A 102 -15.60 -3.19 -2.85
CA ASN A 102 -14.93 -2.57 -1.70
C ASN A 102 -14.97 -3.56 -0.53
N TYR A 103 -13.80 -4.00 -0.08
CA TYR A 103 -13.67 -4.75 1.16
C TYR A 103 -13.92 -3.80 2.33
N ASN A 104 -14.36 -4.34 3.47
CA ASN A 104 -14.34 -3.58 4.70
C ASN A 104 -12.88 -3.32 5.11
N ASP A 105 -12.53 -2.11 5.53
CA ASP A 105 -11.19 -1.75 6.01
C ASP A 105 -10.75 -2.72 7.14
N GLY A 106 -11.70 -3.24 7.93
CA GLY A 106 -11.50 -4.27 8.97
C GLY A 106 -11.48 -5.72 8.51
N ALA A 107 -11.47 -5.99 7.19
CA ALA A 107 -11.49 -7.36 6.67
C ALA A 107 -10.25 -8.18 7.06
N GLY A 108 -9.15 -7.49 7.39
CA GLY A 108 -8.01 -8.08 8.05
C GLY A 108 -6.90 -7.07 8.31
N PHE A 109 -6.06 -7.40 9.28
CA PHE A 109 -4.89 -6.61 9.64
C PHE A 109 -3.61 -7.29 9.16
N PHE A 110 -2.63 -6.51 8.72
CA PHE A 110 -1.40 -7.00 8.11
C PHE A 110 -0.17 -6.46 8.83
N ARG A 111 0.83 -7.32 9.01
CA ARG A 111 2.15 -6.94 9.54
C ARG A 111 3.21 -7.35 8.53
N PHE A 112 4.02 -6.40 8.10
CA PHE A 112 5.08 -6.63 7.13
C PHE A 112 6.43 -6.84 7.83
N GLY A 113 7.18 -7.85 7.38
CA GLY A 113 8.52 -8.15 7.86
C GLY A 113 8.58 -8.37 9.38
N ASN A 114 9.64 -7.84 10.01
CA ASN A 114 9.83 -7.86 11.46
C ASN A 114 9.51 -6.51 12.12
N THR A 115 8.52 -5.79 11.60
CA THR A 115 8.05 -4.52 12.16
C THR A 115 7.01 -4.77 13.26
N ASN A 116 6.81 -3.76 14.13
CA ASN A 116 5.74 -3.72 15.14
C ASN A 116 4.48 -3.00 14.64
N ASN A 117 4.50 -2.52 13.38
CA ASN A 117 3.42 -1.78 12.78
C ASN A 117 2.41 -2.76 12.18
N ILE A 118 1.13 -2.57 12.49
CA ILE A 118 0.03 -3.34 11.94
C ILE A 118 -0.88 -2.37 11.20
N TYR A 119 -1.23 -2.75 9.97
CA TYR A 119 -1.98 -1.95 9.01
C TYR A 119 -3.33 -2.62 8.72
N ASN A 120 -4.38 -1.83 8.50
CA ASN A 120 -5.61 -2.35 7.91
C ASN A 120 -5.38 -2.74 6.42
N LEU A 121 -6.40 -3.22 5.71
CA LEU A 121 -6.23 -3.67 4.33
C LEU A 121 -5.69 -2.58 3.38
N TYR A 122 -6.27 -1.38 3.44
CA TYR A 122 -5.94 -0.28 2.55
C TYR A 122 -4.61 0.37 2.93
N ASP A 123 -4.35 0.59 4.22
CA ASP A 123 -3.04 1.01 4.74
C ASP A 123 -1.94 0.01 4.37
N GLY A 124 -2.24 -1.29 4.39
CA GLY A 124 -1.30 -2.32 3.98
C GLY A 124 -0.97 -2.23 2.49
N GLY A 125 -1.97 -1.94 1.65
CA GLY A 125 -1.77 -1.65 0.23
C GLY A 125 -0.89 -0.42 0.01
N ASN A 126 -1.17 0.66 0.75
CA ASN A 126 -0.42 1.91 0.73
C ASN A 126 1.05 1.73 1.18
N TYR A 127 1.29 0.89 2.19
CA TYR A 127 2.64 0.48 2.58
C TYR A 127 3.38 -0.23 1.43
N MET A 128 2.76 -1.23 0.80
CA MET A 128 3.37 -1.94 -0.33
C MET A 128 3.62 -1.03 -1.53
N TRP A 129 2.70 -0.09 -1.82
CA TRP A 129 2.86 0.92 -2.86
C TRP A 129 4.08 1.82 -2.60
N GLY A 130 4.21 2.34 -1.37
CA GLY A 130 5.37 3.14 -0.97
C GLY A 130 6.68 2.38 -1.15
N ARG A 131 6.71 1.10 -0.79
CA ARG A 131 7.88 0.22 -0.99
C ARG A 131 8.18 -0.01 -2.47
N ALA A 132 7.17 -0.24 -3.31
CA ALA A 132 7.33 -0.43 -4.74
C ALA A 132 7.90 0.83 -5.43
N MET A 133 7.47 2.02 -5.01
CA MET A 133 7.97 3.29 -5.51
C MET A 133 9.43 3.54 -5.10
N SER A 134 9.78 3.19 -3.86
CA SER A 134 11.17 3.22 -3.38
C SER A 134 12.08 2.31 -4.20
N LEU A 135 11.67 1.05 -4.43
CA LEU A 135 12.40 0.08 -5.26
C LEU A 135 12.48 0.50 -6.74
N SER A 136 11.47 1.22 -7.22
CA SER A 136 11.48 1.80 -8.57
C SER A 136 12.38 3.04 -8.69
N GLY A 137 12.96 3.54 -7.61
CA GLY A 137 13.90 4.68 -7.66
C GLY A 137 13.22 6.05 -7.69
N PHE A 138 12.00 6.17 -7.17
CA PHE A 138 11.40 7.48 -6.91
C PHE A 138 11.99 8.10 -5.64
N SER A 139 11.94 9.44 -5.54
CA SER A 139 12.19 10.13 -4.28
C SER A 139 10.90 10.17 -3.44
N TYR A 140 11.03 10.22 -2.12
CA TYR A 140 9.87 10.33 -1.24
C TYR A 140 9.03 11.61 -1.52
N GLY A 141 9.68 12.70 -1.95
CA GLY A 141 8.98 13.94 -2.32
C GLY A 141 8.03 13.74 -3.50
N GLU A 142 8.47 13.02 -4.54
CA GLU A 142 7.63 12.69 -5.70
C GLU A 142 6.51 11.71 -5.33
N VAL A 143 6.83 10.72 -4.49
CA VAL A 143 5.86 9.73 -4.00
C VAL A 143 4.75 10.44 -3.21
N ARG A 144 5.11 11.30 -2.26
CA ARG A 144 4.17 12.08 -1.46
C ARG A 144 3.28 12.98 -2.33
N PHE A 145 3.87 13.70 -3.27
CA PHE A 145 3.12 14.57 -4.18
C PHE A 145 2.17 13.74 -5.07
N GLY A 146 2.66 12.62 -5.61
CA GLY A 146 1.87 11.70 -6.44
C GLY A 146 0.68 11.10 -5.70
N SER A 147 0.87 10.62 -4.48
CA SER A 147 -0.23 10.08 -3.66
C SER A 147 -1.30 11.12 -3.35
N GLN A 148 -0.89 12.36 -3.02
CA GLN A 148 -1.83 13.45 -2.75
C GLN A 148 -2.61 13.86 -3.99
N ALA A 149 -1.97 13.82 -5.18
CA ALA A 149 -2.62 14.15 -6.44
C ALA A 149 -3.61 13.07 -6.90
N ASN A 150 -3.30 11.79 -6.66
CA ASN A 150 -4.13 10.65 -7.05
C ASN A 150 -5.48 10.61 -6.29
N GLU A 151 -5.45 11.01 -5.02
CA GLU A 151 -6.62 11.04 -4.12
C GLU A 151 -7.37 12.40 -4.11
N LEU A 152 -7.10 13.29 -5.08
CA LEU A 152 -7.63 14.67 -5.12
C LEU A 152 -7.40 15.45 -3.80
N GLY A 153 -6.32 15.13 -3.06
CA GLY A 153 -5.96 15.77 -1.80
C GLY A 153 -6.75 15.31 -0.57
N ARG A 154 -7.40 14.15 -0.61
CA ARG A 154 -8.20 13.60 0.52
C ARG A 154 -7.57 12.43 1.26
N ASP A 155 -6.31 12.13 0.96
CA ASP A 155 -5.57 11.05 1.62
C ASP A 155 -5.50 11.33 3.13
N SER A 156 -5.86 10.36 3.96
CA SER A 156 -5.85 10.56 5.41
C SER A 156 -4.41 10.63 5.93
N ASP A 157 -4.19 11.21 7.11
CA ASP A 157 -2.87 11.21 7.73
C ASP A 157 -2.37 9.76 7.99
N ALA A 158 -3.27 8.77 8.06
CA ALA A 158 -2.93 7.36 8.18
C ALA A 158 -2.31 6.79 6.90
N ASP A 159 -2.94 7.04 5.75
CA ASP A 159 -2.46 6.59 4.44
C ASP A 159 -1.06 7.14 4.13
N GLN A 160 -0.85 8.43 4.40
CA GLN A 160 0.45 9.08 4.22
C GLN A 160 1.54 8.51 5.14
N ARG A 161 1.18 8.08 6.36
CA ARG A 161 2.10 7.37 7.26
C ARG A 161 2.43 5.98 6.72
N ALA A 162 1.45 5.23 6.24
CA ALA A 162 1.65 3.90 5.67
C ALA A 162 2.57 3.95 4.44
N ILE A 163 2.33 4.87 3.51
CA ILE A 163 3.17 5.12 2.34
C ILE A 163 4.61 5.46 2.75
N LYS A 164 4.77 6.36 3.73
CA LYS A 164 6.09 6.76 4.24
C LYS A 164 6.83 5.59 4.87
N ASN A 165 6.15 4.79 5.68
CA ASN A 165 6.72 3.62 6.32
C ASN A 165 7.17 2.60 5.28
N GLY A 166 6.33 2.32 4.29
CA GLY A 166 6.64 1.43 3.17
C GLY A 166 7.83 1.91 2.35
N PHE A 167 7.88 3.21 2.03
CA PHE A 167 8.98 3.81 1.28
C PHE A 167 10.33 3.61 1.99
N ASN A 168 10.35 3.77 3.31
CA ASN A 168 11.55 3.61 4.13
C ASN A 168 11.84 2.16 4.54
N GLY A 169 10.84 1.28 4.47
CA GLY A 169 10.94 -0.12 4.90
C GLY A 169 10.86 -0.32 6.42
N ASN A 170 10.02 0.45 7.12
CA ASN A 170 9.90 0.50 8.59
C ASN A 170 8.51 0.10 9.11
#